data_AF-A0A7V9RX65-F1
#
_entry.id   AF-A0A7V9RX65-F1
#
_cell.length_a   1.000
_cell.length_b   1.000
_cell.length_c   1.000
_cell.angle_alpha   90.00
_cell.angle_beta   90.00
_cell.angle_gamma   90.00
#
_symmetry.space_group_name_H-M   'P 1'
#
loop_
_entity.id
_entity.type
_entity.pdbx_description
1 polymer ?
#
loop_
_entity_poly.entity_id
_entity_poly.type
_entity_poly.pdbx_seq_one_letter_code
_entity_poly.pdbx_strand_id
1 'polypeptide(L)'
;MATLVFNAEEIAPRELKPALFELDGISREAVEAHYKLYEGYVNKRNEILGKLADVDLSAGNQVYSELRALKVDLTFAVGGVKNHEIYFEHLGGTGGDPEGLIGDLIERDFGSVADWREDLKATGMAGRGWAWTAYDWDEGRLFNYIGDAQNSYPIWNATPLVALDVYEHAYFLDYRTDRASYIDAFFNNLDWATVNDWASKYQIPPK
;
A
#
# COMPACT_ATOMS: atom_id res chain seq x y z
N MET A 1 -10.91 -34.27 -11.86
CA MET A 1 -10.85 -32.81 -11.72
C MET A 1 -9.46 -32.49 -11.20
N ALA A 2 -8.70 -31.63 -11.87
CA ALA A 2 -7.43 -31.14 -11.34
C ALA A 2 -7.75 -30.04 -10.33
N THR A 3 -7.55 -30.29 -9.04
CA THR A 3 -7.63 -29.28 -7.99
C THR A 3 -6.31 -28.52 -7.94
N LEU A 4 -6.37 -27.20 -7.81
CA LEU A 4 -5.18 -26.42 -7.46
C LEU A 4 -4.92 -26.69 -5.99
N VAL A 5 -3.94 -27.53 -5.65
CA VAL A 5 -3.43 -27.54 -4.28
C VAL A 5 -2.62 -26.25 -4.11
N PHE A 6 -3.31 -25.14 -3.83
CA PHE A 6 -2.68 -23.99 -3.24
C PHE A 6 -2.27 -24.42 -1.83
N ASN A 7 -0.97 -24.63 -1.61
CA ASN A 7 -0.39 -24.65 -0.25
C ASN A 7 -0.43 -23.22 0.32
N ALA A 8 -1.63 -22.62 0.37
CA ALA A 8 -1.83 -21.28 0.87
C ALA A 8 -1.95 -21.39 2.39
N GLU A 9 -0.89 -20.97 3.08
CA GLU A 9 -0.97 -20.75 4.52
C GLU A 9 -1.95 -19.61 4.79
N GLU A 10 -2.82 -19.82 5.78
CA GLU A 10 -3.62 -18.74 6.35
C GLU A 10 -2.68 -17.75 7.03
N ILE A 11 -2.93 -16.46 6.81
CA ILE A 11 -2.20 -15.39 7.49
C ILE A 11 -3.10 -14.72 8.52
N ALA A 12 -2.50 -14.16 9.56
CA ALA A 12 -3.18 -13.30 10.52
C ALA A 12 -2.84 -11.82 10.23
N PRO A 13 -3.72 -10.87 10.60
CA PRO A 13 -3.39 -9.45 10.59
C PRO A 13 -2.12 -9.18 11.41
N ARG A 14 -1.20 -8.37 10.88
CA ARG A 14 0.00 -7.96 11.60
C ARG A 14 -0.36 -7.03 12.76
N GLU A 15 0.26 -7.24 13.91
CA GLU A 15 0.12 -6.33 15.04
C GLU A 15 0.66 -4.93 14.69
N LEU A 16 -0.10 -3.90 15.05
CA LEU A 16 0.31 -2.53 14.84
C LEU A 16 1.38 -2.10 15.87
N LYS A 17 2.37 -1.34 15.39
CA LYS A 17 3.35 -0.67 16.25
C LYS A 17 2.61 0.28 17.22
N PRO A 18 2.97 0.33 18.52
CA PRO A 18 2.32 1.25 19.46
C PRO A 18 2.33 2.72 19.03
N ALA A 19 3.38 3.15 18.30
CA ALA A 19 3.50 4.51 17.77
C ALA A 19 2.36 4.90 16.81
N LEU A 20 1.71 3.92 16.16
CA LEU A 20 0.59 4.19 15.25
C LEU A 20 -0.66 4.73 15.97
N PHE A 21 -0.76 4.59 17.29
CA PHE A 21 -1.89 5.10 18.06
C PHE A 21 -1.68 6.53 18.59
N GLU A 22 -0.53 7.13 18.29
CA GLU A 22 -0.07 8.44 18.78
C GLU A 22 0.45 9.31 17.63
N LEU A 23 -0.09 9.13 16.41
CA LEU A 23 0.30 9.89 15.23
C LEU A 23 -0.09 11.37 15.35
N ASP A 24 0.71 12.26 14.77
CA ASP A 24 0.41 13.68 14.72
C ASP A 24 -0.62 13.97 13.61
N GLY A 25 -1.83 14.38 14.00
CA GLY A 25 -2.91 14.72 13.07
C GLY A 25 -3.79 13.54 12.60
N ILE A 26 -3.38 12.29 12.83
CA ILE A 26 -4.19 11.11 12.53
C ILE A 26 -4.60 10.46 13.85
N SER A 27 -5.88 10.48 14.18
CA SER A 27 -6.34 10.07 15.51
C SER A 27 -6.26 8.56 15.72
N ARG A 28 -6.18 8.15 17.00
CA ARG A 28 -6.30 6.74 17.39
C ARG A 28 -7.57 6.09 16.85
N GLU A 29 -8.70 6.80 16.89
CA GLU A 29 -9.99 6.29 16.39
C GLU A 29 -9.91 6.01 14.88
N ALA A 30 -9.28 6.91 14.11
CA ALA A 30 -9.05 6.69 12.68
C ALA A 30 -8.17 5.46 12.43
N VAL A 31 -7.09 5.29 13.19
CA VAL A 31 -6.17 4.15 13.05
C VAL A 31 -6.84 2.83 13.42
N GLU A 32 -7.61 2.78 14.50
CA GLU A 32 -8.37 1.58 14.92
C GLU A 32 -9.44 1.20 13.88
N ALA A 33 -10.18 2.18 13.35
CA ALA A 33 -11.17 1.95 12.29
C ALA A 33 -10.51 1.47 11.00
N HIS A 34 -9.37 2.04 10.63
CA HIS A 34 -8.62 1.67 9.44
C HIS A 34 -8.01 0.27 9.57
N TYR A 35 -7.48 -0.09 10.74
CA TYR A 35 -7.01 -1.43 11.04
C TYR A 35 -8.12 -2.48 10.88
N LYS A 36 -9.36 -2.16 11.27
CA LYS A 36 -10.49 -3.07 11.10
C LYS A 36 -10.77 -3.43 9.63
N LEU A 37 -10.54 -2.49 8.71
CA LEU A 37 -10.67 -2.74 7.27
C LEU A 37 -9.55 -3.66 6.78
N TYR A 38 -8.31 -3.45 7.25
CA TYR A 38 -7.18 -4.33 6.98
C TYR A 38 -7.44 -5.79 7.42
N GLU A 39 -7.99 -6.01 8.63
CA GLU A 39 -8.40 -7.35 9.09
C GLU A 39 -9.40 -7.99 8.11
N GLY A 40 -10.32 -7.20 7.55
CA GLY A 40 -11.27 -7.63 6.54
C GLY A 40 -10.59 -8.18 5.28
N TYR A 41 -9.55 -7.49 4.78
CA TYR A 41 -8.80 -7.94 3.60
C TYR A 41 -8.04 -9.24 3.87
N VAL A 42 -7.41 -9.37 5.04
CA VAL A 42 -6.73 -10.61 5.46
C VAL A 42 -7.72 -11.79 5.48
N ASN A 43 -8.86 -11.61 6.15
CA ASN A 43 -9.89 -12.64 6.25
C ASN A 43 -10.42 -13.06 4.87
N LYS A 44 -10.67 -12.09 3.99
CA LYS A 44 -11.16 -12.38 2.63
C LYS A 44 -10.12 -13.02 1.73
N ARG A 45 -8.84 -12.67 1.87
CA ARG A 45 -7.74 -13.36 1.18
C ARG A 45 -7.72 -14.85 1.57
N ASN A 46 -7.81 -15.16 2.85
CA ASN A 46 -7.82 -16.54 3.34
C ASN A 46 -9.06 -17.31 2.84
N GLU A 47 -10.26 -16.70 2.95
CA GLU A 47 -11.50 -17.29 2.45
C GLU A 47 -11.45 -17.62 0.95
N ILE A 48 -10.96 -16.69 0.13
CA ILE A 48 -10.87 -16.86 -1.33
C ILE A 48 -9.88 -17.98 -1.67
N LEU A 49 -8.73 -18.06 -1.01
CA LEU A 49 -7.76 -19.11 -1.27
C LEU A 49 -8.25 -20.50 -0.85
N GLY A 50 -9.02 -20.59 0.23
CA GLY A 50 -9.74 -21.82 0.59
C GLY A 50 -10.70 -22.25 -0.52
N LYS A 51 -11.50 -21.34 -1.06
CA LYS A 51 -12.42 -21.64 -2.18
C LYS A 51 -11.70 -22.00 -3.48
N LEU A 52 -10.54 -21.38 -3.74
CA LEU A 52 -9.73 -21.69 -4.92
C LEU A 52 -9.12 -23.10 -4.89
N ALA A 53 -9.02 -23.75 -3.72
CA ALA A 53 -8.50 -25.11 -3.62
C ALA A 53 -9.41 -26.14 -4.33
N ASP A 54 -10.72 -25.92 -4.26
CA ASP A 54 -11.75 -26.85 -4.76
C ASP A 54 -12.41 -26.39 -6.06
N VAL A 55 -12.01 -25.24 -6.62
CA VAL A 55 -12.66 -24.66 -7.80
C VAL A 55 -12.45 -25.52 -9.07
N ASP A 56 -13.51 -25.71 -9.86
CA ASP A 56 -13.41 -26.41 -11.14
C ASP A 56 -12.69 -25.56 -12.19
N LEU A 57 -11.45 -25.92 -12.48
CA LEU A 57 -10.61 -25.24 -13.48
C LEU A 57 -11.14 -25.39 -14.91
N SER A 58 -11.89 -26.46 -15.20
CA SER A 58 -12.42 -26.70 -16.55
C SER A 58 -13.58 -25.77 -16.91
N ALA A 59 -14.22 -25.17 -15.91
CA ALA A 59 -15.30 -24.20 -16.07
C ALA A 59 -14.79 -22.77 -16.34
N GLY A 60 -13.49 -22.56 -16.54
CA GLY A 60 -12.89 -21.25 -16.82
C GLY A 60 -13.53 -20.56 -18.02
N ASN A 61 -14.08 -19.35 -17.81
CA ASN A 61 -14.70 -18.56 -18.86
C ASN A 61 -14.57 -17.05 -18.57
N GLN A 62 -14.28 -16.28 -19.61
CA GLN A 62 -14.01 -14.84 -19.48
C GLN A 62 -15.24 -13.97 -19.19
N VAL A 63 -16.44 -14.43 -19.55
CA VAL A 63 -17.69 -13.71 -19.26
C VAL A 63 -18.06 -13.95 -17.80
N TYR A 64 -18.12 -15.23 -17.41
CA TYR A 64 -18.38 -15.63 -16.03
C TYR A 64 -17.87 -17.03 -15.76
N SER A 65 -17.15 -17.19 -14.66
CA SER A 65 -16.95 -18.46 -13.98
C SER A 65 -16.61 -18.19 -12.52
N GLU A 66 -16.83 -19.17 -11.64
CA GLU A 66 -16.43 -19.06 -10.24
C GLU A 66 -14.93 -18.80 -10.12
N LEU A 67 -14.12 -19.47 -10.96
CA LEU A 67 -12.68 -19.23 -11.04
C LEU A 67 -12.35 -17.77 -11.36
N ARG A 68 -13.07 -17.14 -12.30
CA ARG A 68 -12.87 -15.74 -12.66
C ARG A 68 -13.23 -14.83 -11.49
N ALA A 69 -14.39 -15.04 -10.87
CA ALA A 69 -14.84 -14.23 -9.73
C ALA A 69 -13.83 -14.27 -8.59
N LEU A 70 -13.45 -15.48 -8.15
CA LEU A 70 -12.47 -15.69 -7.09
C LEU A 70 -11.11 -15.06 -7.41
N LYS A 71 -10.59 -15.24 -8.64
CA LYS A 71 -9.29 -14.67 -9.00
C LYS A 71 -9.29 -13.14 -9.09
N VAL A 72 -10.38 -12.53 -9.56
CA VAL A 72 -10.52 -11.06 -9.56
C VAL A 72 -10.57 -10.54 -8.13
N ASP A 73 -11.43 -11.11 -7.28
CA ASP A 73 -11.57 -10.68 -5.89
C ASP A 73 -10.30 -10.94 -5.07
N LEU A 74 -9.55 -11.99 -5.40
CA LEU A 74 -8.25 -12.27 -4.79
C LEU A 74 -7.28 -11.10 -5.01
N THR A 75 -7.27 -10.48 -6.19
CA THR A 75 -6.38 -9.34 -6.46
C THR A 75 -6.74 -8.15 -5.56
N PHE A 76 -8.02 -7.92 -5.29
CA PHE A 76 -8.47 -6.85 -4.40
C PHE A 76 -8.12 -7.14 -2.94
N ALA A 77 -8.37 -8.37 -2.48
CA ALA A 77 -8.02 -8.77 -1.11
C ALA A 77 -6.50 -8.75 -0.86
N VAL A 78 -5.70 -9.30 -1.79
CA VAL A 78 -4.24 -9.27 -1.70
C VAL A 78 -3.69 -7.84 -1.80
N GLY A 79 -4.26 -7.02 -2.70
CA GLY A 79 -3.92 -5.60 -2.79
C GLY A 79 -4.19 -4.89 -1.47
N GLY A 80 -5.37 -5.10 -0.87
CA GLY A 80 -5.73 -4.57 0.44
C GLY A 80 -4.74 -4.96 1.52
N VAL A 81 -4.36 -6.23 1.61
CA VAL A 81 -3.33 -6.67 2.57
C VAL A 81 -2.01 -5.96 2.33
N LYS A 82 -1.48 -5.99 1.10
CA LYS A 82 -0.15 -5.42 0.79
C LYS A 82 -0.10 -3.91 1.02
N ASN A 83 -1.11 -3.18 0.55
CA ASN A 83 -1.13 -1.72 0.64
C ASN A 83 -1.16 -1.25 2.10
N HIS A 84 -1.99 -1.88 2.93
CA HIS A 84 -2.11 -1.51 4.35
C HIS A 84 -0.90 -1.94 5.16
N GLU A 85 -0.29 -3.10 4.87
CA GLU A 85 0.94 -3.51 5.53
C GLU A 85 2.08 -2.52 5.25
N ILE A 86 2.20 -2.01 4.02
CA ILE A 86 3.18 -0.97 3.72
C ILE A 86 2.82 0.32 4.47
N TYR A 87 1.58 0.80 4.31
CA TYR A 87 1.07 2.03 4.92
C TYR A 87 1.35 2.11 6.43
N PHE A 88 0.94 1.09 7.20
CA PHE A 88 1.14 1.10 8.64
C PHE A 88 2.61 0.93 9.03
N GLU A 89 3.38 0.14 8.29
CA GLU A 89 4.77 -0.18 8.69
C GLU A 89 5.69 1.04 8.57
N HIS A 90 5.51 1.93 7.59
CA HIS A 90 6.32 3.14 7.46
C HIS A 90 5.73 4.40 8.13
N LEU A 91 4.77 4.23 9.05
CA LEU A 91 4.21 5.32 9.86
C LEU A 91 4.64 5.22 11.33
N GLY A 92 4.48 6.34 12.06
CA GLY A 92 4.90 6.47 13.46
C GLY A 92 6.34 6.97 13.63
N GLY A 93 6.94 7.51 12.56
CA GLY A 93 8.20 8.23 12.61
C GLY A 93 8.00 9.72 12.91
N THR A 94 9.09 10.49 12.80
CA THR A 94 9.09 11.93 13.06
C THR A 94 8.81 12.78 11.82
N GLY A 95 8.53 12.15 10.67
CA GLY A 95 8.43 12.84 9.39
C GLY A 95 9.74 13.57 9.05
N GLY A 96 9.62 14.77 8.50
CA GLY A 96 10.78 15.56 8.07
C GLY A 96 11.40 15.02 6.77
N ASP A 97 12.55 15.56 6.39
CA ASP A 97 13.24 15.19 5.15
C ASP A 97 13.99 13.86 5.33
N PRO A 98 13.93 12.94 4.34
CA PRO A 98 14.68 11.70 4.38
C PRO A 98 16.18 11.96 4.28
N GLU A 99 16.95 11.24 5.08
CA GLU A 99 18.40 11.09 4.93
C GLU A 99 18.73 9.65 4.48
N GLY A 100 19.98 9.40 4.07
CA GLY A 100 20.45 8.09 3.66
C GLY A 100 20.03 7.70 2.24
N LEU A 101 20.00 6.39 1.96
CA LEU A 101 19.78 5.85 0.61
C LEU A 101 18.49 6.39 -0.02
N ILE A 102 17.40 6.45 0.73
CA ILE A 102 16.13 6.95 0.18
C ILE A 102 16.18 8.45 -0.13
N GLY A 103 16.88 9.25 0.69
CA GLY A 103 17.10 10.66 0.41
C GLY A 103 17.91 10.88 -0.87
N ASP A 104 18.98 10.12 -1.04
CA ASP A 104 19.82 10.16 -2.25
C ASP A 104 19.03 9.76 -3.51
N LEU A 105 18.18 8.72 -3.41
CA LEU A 105 17.31 8.29 -4.52
C LEU A 105 16.26 9.34 -4.88
N ILE A 106 15.65 9.97 -3.87
CA ILE A 106 14.66 11.03 -4.08
C ILE A 106 15.29 12.23 -4.78
N GLU A 107 16.44 12.70 -4.31
CA GLU A 107 17.18 13.80 -4.94
C GLU A 107 17.55 13.45 -6.40
N ARG A 108 18.01 12.22 -6.65
CA ARG A 108 18.37 11.74 -7.98
C ARG A 108 17.19 11.78 -8.96
N ASP A 109 16.02 11.29 -8.52
CA ASP A 109 14.91 10.96 -9.43
C ASP A 109 13.84 12.05 -9.54
N PHE A 110 13.71 12.89 -8.50
CA PHE A 110 12.76 14.00 -8.44
C PHE A 110 13.43 15.37 -8.42
N GLY A 111 14.75 15.44 -8.16
CA GLY A 111 15.51 16.68 -8.10
C GLY A 111 15.52 17.35 -6.72
N SER A 112 14.50 17.12 -5.89
CA SER A 112 14.51 17.48 -4.47
C SER A 112 13.45 16.73 -3.67
N VAL A 113 13.60 16.69 -2.35
CA VAL A 113 12.55 16.21 -1.42
C VAL A 113 11.27 17.04 -1.55
N ALA A 114 11.40 18.35 -1.82
CA ALA A 114 10.25 19.23 -2.01
C ALA A 114 9.46 18.86 -3.27
N ASP A 115 10.14 18.63 -4.39
CA ASP A 115 9.53 18.22 -5.66
C ASP A 115 8.88 16.84 -5.55
N TRP A 116 9.52 15.90 -4.85
CA TRP A 116 8.94 14.59 -4.56
C TRP A 116 7.65 14.68 -3.74
N ARG A 117 7.64 15.50 -2.67
CA ARG A 117 6.43 15.71 -1.84
C ARG A 117 5.31 16.36 -2.64
N GLU A 118 5.63 17.37 -3.46
CA GLU A 118 4.65 18.03 -4.32
C GLU A 118 4.02 17.02 -5.30
N ASP A 119 4.84 16.20 -5.96
CA ASP A 119 4.37 15.18 -6.89
C ASP A 119 3.54 14.09 -6.19
N LEU A 120 3.99 13.56 -5.04
CA LEU A 120 3.23 12.54 -4.31
C LEU A 120 1.91 13.11 -3.79
N LYS A 121 1.89 14.36 -3.29
CA LYS A 121 0.67 15.03 -2.85
C LYS A 121 -0.29 15.24 -4.02
N ALA A 122 0.19 15.74 -5.15
CA ALA A 122 -0.63 15.92 -6.36
C ALA A 122 -1.20 14.58 -6.84
N THR A 123 -0.39 13.52 -6.81
CA THR A 123 -0.82 12.16 -7.16
C THR A 123 -1.90 11.64 -6.21
N GLY A 124 -1.76 11.83 -4.89
CA GLY A 124 -2.78 11.47 -3.90
C GLY A 124 -4.07 12.29 -4.02
N MET A 125 -3.98 13.55 -4.44
CA MET A 125 -5.16 14.38 -4.74
C MET A 125 -5.88 13.92 -6.01
N ALA A 126 -5.16 13.40 -7.00
CA ALA A 126 -5.72 12.87 -8.24
C ALA A 126 -6.31 11.45 -8.08
N GLY A 127 -5.76 10.66 -7.16
CA GLY A 127 -6.17 9.27 -6.91
C GLY A 127 -7.49 9.13 -6.17
N ARG A 128 -8.17 7.99 -6.38
CA ARG A 128 -9.38 7.63 -5.63
C ARG A 128 -9.11 6.65 -4.49
N GLY A 129 -7.96 5.99 -4.50
CA GLY A 129 -7.61 5.00 -3.49
C GLY A 129 -6.22 5.17 -2.93
N TRP A 130 -5.19 5.27 -3.77
CA TRP A 130 -3.80 5.24 -3.31
C TRP A 130 -2.87 6.09 -4.17
N ALA A 131 -1.76 6.49 -3.58
CA ALA A 131 -0.55 6.89 -4.27
C ALA A 131 0.66 6.15 -3.67
N TRP A 132 1.63 5.76 -4.49
CA TRP A 132 2.82 5.04 -4.04
C TRP A 132 4.09 5.66 -4.59
N THR A 133 5.09 5.88 -3.74
CA THR A 133 6.46 6.01 -4.23
C THR A 133 7.06 4.63 -4.34
N ALA A 134 7.45 4.22 -5.55
CA ALA A 134 8.00 2.91 -5.82
C ALA A 134 9.25 3.01 -6.69
N TYR A 135 10.22 2.14 -6.45
CA TYR A 135 11.33 1.94 -7.38
C TYR A 135 10.89 1.01 -8.50
N ASP A 136 10.90 1.53 -9.72
CA ASP A 136 10.63 0.77 -10.93
C ASP A 136 11.93 0.13 -11.43
N TRP A 137 11.96 -1.19 -11.46
CA TRP A 137 13.17 -1.93 -11.82
C TRP A 137 13.45 -1.94 -13.32
N ASP A 138 12.44 -1.69 -14.16
CA ASP A 138 12.59 -1.63 -15.62
C ASP A 138 13.09 -0.24 -16.05
N GLU A 139 12.60 0.82 -15.38
CA GLU A 139 13.02 2.21 -15.62
C GLU A 139 14.24 2.63 -14.79
N GLY A 140 14.61 1.87 -13.76
CA GLY A 140 15.78 2.12 -12.92
C GLY A 140 15.67 3.32 -11.98
N ARG A 141 14.45 3.76 -11.64
CA ARG A 141 14.20 4.99 -10.88
C ARG A 141 12.93 4.95 -10.05
N LEU A 142 12.83 5.87 -9.09
CA LEU A 142 11.61 6.12 -8.34
C LEU A 142 10.55 6.80 -9.21
N PHE A 143 9.29 6.42 -8.97
CA PHE A 143 8.10 7.07 -9.49
C PHE A 143 7.02 7.18 -8.40
N ASN A 144 6.18 8.20 -8.51
CA ASN A 144 4.91 8.26 -7.80
C ASN A 144 3.80 7.68 -8.70
N TYR A 145 3.30 6.50 -8.35
CA TYR A 145 2.22 5.80 -9.06
C TYR A 145 0.87 6.06 -8.40
N ILE A 146 -0.19 6.02 -9.20
CA ILE A 146 -1.58 6.28 -8.80
C ILE A 146 -2.41 5.00 -8.79
N GLY A 147 -3.35 4.89 -7.84
CA GLY A 147 -4.31 3.80 -7.75
C GLY A 147 -5.72 4.30 -7.41
N ASP A 148 -6.72 3.81 -8.14
CA ASP A 148 -8.13 4.11 -7.86
C ASP A 148 -8.79 3.08 -6.93
N ALA A 149 -8.15 1.93 -6.74
CA ALA A 149 -8.58 0.89 -5.84
C ALA A 149 -7.42 0.01 -5.38
N GLN A 150 -7.68 -0.95 -4.49
CA GLN A 150 -6.66 -1.87 -3.96
C GLN A 150 -5.86 -2.64 -5.02
N ASN A 151 -6.44 -2.87 -6.21
CA ASN A 151 -5.89 -3.62 -7.32
C ASN A 151 -5.88 -2.85 -8.65
N SER A 152 -6.03 -1.51 -8.61
CA SER A 152 -6.04 -0.69 -9.82
C SER A 152 -4.63 -0.31 -10.26
N TYR A 153 -4.42 -0.31 -11.58
CA TYR A 153 -3.19 0.12 -12.25
C TYR A 153 -1.88 -0.49 -11.69
N PRO A 154 -1.82 -1.81 -11.40
CA PRO A 154 -0.60 -2.41 -10.88
C PRO A 154 0.54 -2.24 -11.90
N ILE A 155 1.67 -1.73 -11.41
CA ILE A 155 2.92 -1.64 -12.17
C ILE A 155 3.75 -2.87 -11.85
N TRP A 156 3.99 -3.69 -12.88
CA TRP A 156 4.80 -4.89 -12.74
C TRP A 156 6.26 -4.51 -12.55
N ASN A 157 7.00 -5.33 -11.82
CA ASN A 157 8.42 -5.08 -11.54
C ASN A 157 8.70 -3.71 -10.88
N ALA A 158 7.77 -3.24 -10.04
CA ALA A 158 7.97 -2.08 -9.18
C ALA A 158 7.93 -2.50 -7.71
N THR A 159 8.78 -1.89 -6.89
CA THR A 159 8.86 -2.12 -5.44
C THR A 159 8.37 -0.88 -4.69
N PRO A 160 7.15 -0.89 -4.13
CA PRO A 160 6.63 0.23 -3.35
C PRO A 160 7.42 0.39 -2.05
N LEU A 161 7.78 1.64 -1.74
CA LEU A 161 8.54 2.05 -0.57
C LEU A 161 7.74 2.98 0.35
N VAL A 162 6.83 3.77 -0.23
CA VAL A 162 5.86 4.60 0.50
C VAL A 162 4.48 4.34 -0.10
N ALA A 163 3.48 4.10 0.74
CA ALA A 163 2.09 3.97 0.36
C ALA A 163 1.25 5.01 1.10
N LEU A 164 0.57 5.88 0.34
CA LEU A 164 -0.36 6.88 0.83
C LEU A 164 -1.79 6.41 0.52
N ASP A 165 -2.58 6.09 1.54
CA ASP A 165 -3.99 5.76 1.38
C ASP A 165 -4.83 7.04 1.26
N VAL A 166 -5.56 7.21 0.17
CA VAL A 166 -6.48 8.34 -0.04
C VAL A 166 -7.94 7.90 -0.21
N TYR A 167 -8.26 6.66 0.16
CA TYR A 167 -9.65 6.30 0.44
C TYR A 167 -10.20 7.16 1.58
N GLU A 168 -11.49 7.50 1.51
CA GLU A 168 -12.13 8.34 2.52
C GLU A 168 -12.03 7.75 3.94
N HIS A 169 -12.04 6.42 4.09
CA HIS A 169 -11.89 5.79 5.40
C HIS A 169 -10.55 6.11 6.09
N ALA A 170 -9.52 6.49 5.35
CA ALA A 170 -8.20 6.77 5.91
C ALA A 170 -8.14 8.12 6.65
N TYR A 171 -9.05 9.06 6.31
CA TYR A 171 -8.95 10.45 6.79
C TYR A 171 -10.28 11.10 7.20
N PHE A 172 -11.43 10.57 6.79
CA PHE A 172 -12.70 11.28 6.93
C PHE A 172 -13.11 11.53 8.40
N LEU A 173 -12.68 10.67 9.31
CA LEU A 173 -12.93 10.84 10.75
C LEU A 173 -12.30 12.13 11.30
N ASP A 174 -11.07 12.45 10.86
CA ASP A 174 -10.29 13.59 11.34
C ASP A 174 -10.46 14.85 10.46
N TYR A 175 -10.52 14.66 9.14
CA TYR A 175 -10.41 15.74 8.15
C TYR A 175 -11.67 15.99 7.32
N ARG A 176 -12.68 15.12 7.40
CA ARG A 176 -13.88 15.16 6.54
C ARG A 176 -13.48 15.22 5.06
N THR A 177 -13.77 16.31 4.37
CA THR A 177 -13.45 16.49 2.94
C THR A 177 -12.06 17.09 2.70
N ASP A 178 -11.34 17.50 3.76
CA ASP A 178 -10.03 18.12 3.63
C ASP A 178 -8.90 17.08 3.51
N ARG A 179 -8.89 16.36 2.39
CA ARG A 179 -7.86 15.37 2.06
C ARG A 179 -6.46 16.00 2.01
N ALA A 180 -6.34 17.25 1.58
CA ALA A 180 -5.03 17.90 1.44
C ALA A 180 -4.31 18.00 2.80
N SER A 181 -5.04 18.40 3.84
CA SER A 181 -4.49 18.49 5.20
C SER A 181 -4.18 17.11 5.80
N TYR A 182 -4.93 16.07 5.44
CA TYR A 182 -4.58 14.70 5.79
C TYR A 182 -3.25 14.26 5.16
N ILE A 183 -3.03 14.54 3.88
CA ILE A 183 -1.78 14.19 3.21
C ILE A 183 -0.59 14.91 3.87
N ASP A 184 -0.78 16.15 4.31
CA ASP A 184 0.25 16.88 5.07
C ASP A 184 0.57 16.20 6.42
N ALA A 185 -0.46 15.75 7.14
CA ALA A 185 -0.25 14.98 8.38
C ALA A 185 0.41 13.62 8.12
N PHE A 186 0.07 12.95 7.02
CA PHE A 186 0.76 11.72 6.60
C PHE A 186 2.27 11.94 6.48
N PHE A 187 2.71 13.02 5.81
CA PHE A 187 4.14 13.34 5.68
C PHE A 187 4.84 13.58 7.02
N ASN A 188 4.14 14.17 8.00
CA ASN A 188 4.67 14.42 9.34
C ASN A 188 4.92 13.14 10.16
N ASN A 189 4.37 12.01 9.72
CA ASN A 189 4.43 10.74 10.45
C ASN A 189 5.27 9.66 9.74
N LEU A 190 5.93 9.99 8.63
CA LEU A 190 6.77 9.04 7.90
C LEU A 190 7.95 8.55 8.76
N ASP A 191 8.15 7.24 8.76
CA ASP A 191 9.27 6.55 9.37
C ASP A 191 10.34 6.26 8.30
N TRP A 192 11.24 7.22 8.12
CA TRP A 192 12.33 7.10 7.15
C TRP A 192 13.34 6.01 7.46
N ALA A 193 13.43 5.55 8.71
CA ALA A 193 14.32 4.45 9.06
C ALA A 193 13.78 3.14 8.46
N THR A 194 12.47 2.92 8.56
CA THR A 194 11.78 1.79 7.92
C THR A 194 11.93 1.83 6.39
N VAL A 195 11.72 2.99 5.78
CA VAL A 195 11.83 3.14 4.31
C VAL A 195 13.28 2.90 3.83
N ASN A 196 14.29 3.39 4.57
CA ASN A 196 15.70 3.13 4.28
C ASN A 196 16.08 1.64 4.43
N ASP A 197 15.57 0.97 5.48
CA ASP A 197 15.78 -0.46 5.67
C ASP A 197 15.25 -1.23 4.46
N TRP A 198 14.05 -0.91 3.99
CA TRP A 198 13.48 -1.53 2.80
C TRP A 198 14.31 -1.28 1.55
N ALA A 199 14.70 -0.03 1.28
CA ALA A 199 15.54 0.28 0.13
C ALA A 199 16.84 -0.55 0.14
N SER A 200 17.45 -0.70 1.32
CA SER A 200 18.66 -1.51 1.52
C SER A 200 18.40 -3.01 1.37
N LYS A 201 17.33 -3.51 2.01
CA LYS A 201 16.91 -4.92 2.00
C LYS A 201 16.57 -5.40 0.59
N TYR A 202 15.92 -4.55 -0.20
CA TYR A 202 15.61 -4.82 -1.60
C TYR A 202 16.78 -4.56 -2.55
N GLN A 203 17.93 -4.10 -2.01
CA GLN A 203 19.15 -3.85 -2.78
C GLN A 203 18.94 -2.85 -3.92
N ILE A 204 18.13 -1.82 -3.66
CA ILE A 204 17.89 -0.75 -4.63
C ILE A 204 19.22 -0.02 -4.85
N PRO A 205 19.69 0.11 -6.10
CA PRO A 205 20.99 0.70 -6.38
C PRO A 205 20.95 2.21 -6.12
N PRO A 206 21.97 2.80 -5.47
CA PRO A 206 22.04 4.24 -5.25
C PRO A 206 22.31 5.05 -6.53
N LYS A 207 22.61 4.38 -7.66
CA LYS A 207 22.97 4.96 -8.94
C LYS A 207 22.22 4.29 -10.07
#